data_AF-A0A6G0X082-F1
#
_entry.id   AF-A0A6G0X082-F1
#
_cell.length_a   1.000
_cell.length_b   1.000
_cell.length_c   1.000
_cell.angle_alpha   90.00
_cell.angle_beta   90.00
_cell.angle_gamma   90.00
#
_symmetry.space_group_name_H-M   'P 1'
#
loop_
_entity.id
_entity.type
_entity.pdbx_description
1 polymer ?
#
loop_
_entity_poly.entity_id
_entity_poly.type
_entity_poly.pdbx_seq_one_letter_code
_entity_poly.pdbx_strand_id
1 'polypeptide(L)'
;MVFAAVKKVFAVLAFIAICHAANEVKVNSYTFDGTKLTGTVTLKNLAYTKTVTVIYANTAQTWGNTCSAGYTSGPDSSNNEIWSFNCPISSAGITQFYVEYNVNGATYYDNNGGYGSNYQVTTPTSAPGTPGFQADITTFLSSGLPSFKTFLLNNISPKNVSGALAGSIIAASPGGANNYVFHWLRDSGLVMDVVNEFYKAGDTALEQTFWDHAAFNKKLQGLTTQTGLGEPKYNVDGTAFNNPWCRPQNDGPAVRASSFIRFSKAYLAKGGLLSKVVDLYNGTATGVIKNDIAYVISKYSDSNGCDLWEEQRGLHFFTVAVQRRAVYEARDFANFLGDAASAATYSAAATNLDAKLATFWNANAQSVQTTINARLLDAAIPLGAIHGNNGDGVFAPEDDRILSSIAQLESGFVSEYTLNQNVKTDASGLPLSLAIGRYYGDTYDGSSNSQGNPWYLCTLSVAESVFRAATAYVKAGSITAKALNQKLFNAGAPVGLGLNVATGTYAKGTTQFTSIIEGLKVYGDKHIRRVKFHGAAGNHFNEQFNRNTGVAQGVNDLTWSYAALISTNNARAELKALSS
;
A
#
# COMPACT_ATOMS: atom_id res chain seq x y z
N MET A 1 -19.88 -71.10 -9.38
CA MET A 1 -18.41 -70.90 -9.43
C MET A 1 -18.12 -69.43 -9.15
N VAL A 2 -17.34 -69.20 -8.09
CA VAL A 2 -16.44 -68.06 -7.82
C VAL A 2 -17.03 -66.65 -7.68
N PHE A 3 -17.34 -66.34 -6.42
CA PHE A 3 -17.00 -65.15 -5.61
C PHE A 3 -16.68 -63.79 -6.26
N ALA A 4 -17.43 -62.80 -5.76
CA ALA A 4 -17.27 -61.37 -5.93
C ALA A 4 -15.92 -60.84 -5.39
N ALA A 5 -15.22 -60.06 -6.21
CA ALA A 5 -14.02 -59.32 -5.83
C ALA A 5 -14.40 -57.91 -5.34
N VAL A 6 -14.22 -57.68 -4.05
CA VAL A 6 -14.29 -56.39 -3.37
C VAL A 6 -13.14 -55.50 -3.86
N LYS A 7 -13.46 -54.39 -4.53
CA LYS A 7 -12.51 -53.29 -4.78
C LYS A 7 -12.26 -52.55 -3.46
N LYS A 8 -11.11 -52.81 -2.83
CA LYS A 8 -10.56 -51.96 -1.78
C LYS A 8 -10.05 -50.67 -2.40
N VAL A 9 -10.82 -49.59 -2.27
CA VAL A 9 -10.29 -48.22 -2.36
C VAL A 9 -9.58 -47.97 -1.04
N PHE A 10 -8.26 -47.89 -1.07
CA PHE A 10 -7.50 -47.34 0.05
C PHE A 10 -7.88 -45.87 0.17
N ALA A 11 -8.70 -45.54 1.17
CA ALA A 11 -8.81 -44.19 1.68
C ALA A 11 -7.44 -43.84 2.27
N VAL A 12 -6.65 -43.08 1.54
CA VAL A 12 -5.59 -42.27 2.14
C VAL A 12 -6.33 -41.20 2.94
N LEU A 13 -6.62 -41.51 4.20
CA LEU A 13 -6.83 -40.50 5.23
C LEU A 13 -5.50 -39.75 5.34
N ALA A 14 -5.33 -38.76 4.47
CA ALA A 14 -4.47 -37.65 4.79
C ALA A 14 -5.07 -37.06 6.06
N PHE A 15 -4.40 -37.30 7.19
CA PHE A 15 -4.49 -36.36 8.29
C PHE A 15 -4.09 -35.02 7.71
N ILE A 16 -5.06 -34.24 7.25
CA ILE A 16 -4.94 -32.79 7.21
C ILE A 16 -4.81 -32.46 8.68
N ALA A 17 -3.57 -32.40 9.17
CA ALA A 17 -3.26 -31.65 10.35
C ALA A 17 -3.78 -30.24 10.03
N ILE A 18 -4.94 -29.92 10.59
CA ILE A 18 -5.43 -28.56 10.69
C ILE A 18 -4.33 -27.86 11.48
N CYS A 19 -3.40 -27.23 10.76
CA CYS A 19 -2.39 -26.35 11.31
C CYS A 19 -3.13 -25.19 11.96
N HIS A 20 -3.48 -25.37 13.22
CA HIS A 20 -3.59 -24.26 14.12
C HIS A 20 -2.15 -23.73 14.22
N ALA A 21 -1.93 -22.48 13.83
CA ALA A 21 -0.70 -21.78 14.17
C ALA A 21 -0.71 -21.57 15.69
N ALA A 22 -0.34 -22.60 16.43
CA ALA A 22 0.00 -22.45 17.83
C ALA A 22 1.44 -21.90 17.88
N ASN A 23 1.65 -20.93 18.76
CA ASN A 23 2.92 -20.24 18.96
C ASN A 23 3.70 -20.91 20.10
N GLU A 24 4.04 -22.19 19.98
CA GLU A 24 4.76 -22.92 21.05
C GLU A 24 6.16 -22.38 21.31
N VAL A 25 6.75 -21.70 20.34
CA VAL A 25 8.05 -21.05 20.41
C VAL A 25 7.99 -19.69 19.70
N LYS A 26 8.57 -18.66 20.32
CA LYS A 26 8.67 -17.32 19.72
C LYS A 26 9.93 -16.60 20.20
N VAL A 27 10.83 -16.24 19.29
CA VAL A 27 11.91 -15.29 19.56
C VAL A 27 11.29 -13.93 19.86
N ASN A 28 11.62 -13.39 21.03
CA ASN A 28 11.13 -12.08 21.47
C ASN A 28 12.03 -10.96 20.94
N SER A 29 13.34 -11.19 20.97
CA SER A 29 14.38 -10.26 20.56
C SER A 29 15.70 -11.00 20.37
N TYR A 30 16.57 -10.49 19.50
CA TYR A 30 17.99 -10.85 19.49
C TYR A 30 18.90 -9.61 19.54
N THR A 31 20.22 -9.77 19.46
CA THR A 31 21.18 -8.76 19.03
C THR A 31 22.38 -9.50 18.44
N PHE A 32 23.08 -8.88 17.50
CA PHE A 32 24.34 -9.41 16.97
C PHE A 32 25.41 -8.33 17.05
N ASP A 33 26.48 -8.58 17.81
CA ASP A 33 27.57 -7.61 18.00
C ASP A 33 28.73 -7.78 16.99
N GLY A 34 28.57 -8.67 16.01
CA GLY A 34 29.61 -9.07 15.05
C GLY A 34 30.34 -10.36 15.45
N THR A 35 30.27 -10.77 16.71
CA THR A 35 30.92 -11.98 17.24
C THR A 35 29.98 -12.91 18.00
N LYS A 36 28.87 -12.39 18.51
CA LYS A 36 27.88 -13.16 19.29
C LYS A 36 26.47 -12.76 18.90
N LEU A 37 25.65 -13.78 18.64
CA LEU A 37 24.20 -13.64 18.53
C LEU A 37 23.59 -13.94 19.89
N THR A 38 23.00 -12.94 20.54
CA THR A 38 22.29 -13.12 21.82
C THR A 38 20.80 -12.86 21.64
N GLY A 39 19.94 -13.43 22.47
CA GLY A 39 18.51 -13.17 22.39
C GLY A 39 17.66 -13.92 23.39
N THR A 40 16.36 -13.68 23.33
CA THR A 40 15.38 -14.30 24.22
C THR A 40 14.24 -14.92 23.43
N VAL A 41 13.67 -15.99 23.99
CA VAL A 41 12.63 -16.82 23.38
C VAL A 41 11.55 -17.08 24.42
N THR A 42 10.29 -16.92 24.05
CA THR A 42 9.13 -17.38 24.81
C THR A 42 8.73 -18.76 24.32
N LEU A 43 8.49 -19.70 25.24
CA LEU A 43 8.04 -21.05 24.95
C LEU A 43 6.76 -21.37 25.72
N LYS A 44 5.88 -22.17 25.14
CA LYS A 44 4.84 -22.86 25.93
C LYS A 44 5.49 -23.92 26.80
N ASN A 45 5.18 -23.96 28.10
CA ASN A 45 5.68 -25.01 28.98
C ASN A 45 4.88 -26.32 28.80
N LEU A 46 5.32 -27.16 27.86
CA LEU A 46 4.62 -28.42 27.50
C LEU A 46 5.13 -29.66 28.24
N ALA A 47 6.35 -29.66 28.78
CA ALA A 47 6.93 -30.74 29.57
C ALA A 47 8.17 -30.26 30.33
N TYR A 48 8.71 -31.05 31.26
CA TYR A 48 9.97 -30.72 31.93
C TYR A 48 11.19 -30.89 31.01
N THR A 49 11.32 -32.07 30.39
CA THR A 49 12.43 -32.36 29.46
C THR A 49 12.14 -31.73 28.10
N LYS A 50 12.93 -30.73 27.74
CA LYS A 50 12.83 -30.04 26.46
C LYS A 50 14.18 -29.51 25.99
N THR A 51 14.34 -29.33 24.69
CA THR A 51 15.53 -28.72 24.08
C THR A 51 15.14 -27.58 23.16
N VAL A 52 15.92 -26.50 23.22
CA VAL A 52 15.70 -25.29 22.43
C VAL A 52 17.00 -24.96 21.72
N THR A 53 16.97 -24.97 20.40
CA THR A 53 18.15 -24.86 19.55
C THR A 53 17.98 -23.70 18.59
N VAL A 54 18.93 -22.77 18.63
CA VAL A 54 19.14 -21.76 17.59
C VAL A 54 19.89 -22.42 16.44
N ILE A 55 19.33 -22.38 15.24
CA ILE A 55 19.93 -22.95 14.02
C ILE A 55 20.17 -21.79 13.04
N TYR A 56 21.38 -21.66 12.51
CA TYR A 56 21.75 -20.49 11.70
C TYR A 56 22.56 -20.82 10.44
N ALA A 57 22.39 -19.96 9.43
CA ALA A 57 23.16 -19.93 8.20
C ALA A 57 24.34 -18.98 8.32
N ASN A 58 25.50 -19.38 7.79
CA ASN A 58 26.67 -18.52 7.68
C ASN A 58 26.55 -17.51 6.52
N THR A 59 27.59 -16.71 6.28
CA THR A 59 27.62 -15.73 5.18
C THR A 59 27.57 -16.32 3.78
N ALA A 60 27.95 -17.60 3.64
CA ALA A 60 27.84 -18.37 2.40
C ALA A 60 26.48 -19.08 2.24
N GLN A 61 25.46 -18.72 3.03
CA GLN A 61 24.13 -19.35 3.04
C GLN A 61 24.17 -20.86 3.36
N THR A 62 25.22 -21.35 4.01
CA THR A 62 25.31 -22.75 4.45
C THR A 62 24.64 -22.90 5.82
N TRP A 63 23.61 -23.74 5.89
CA TRP A 63 22.87 -24.08 7.10
C TRP A 63 23.53 -25.21 7.89
N GLY A 64 23.24 -25.27 9.19
CA GLY A 64 23.62 -26.39 10.06
C GLY A 64 24.45 -26.01 11.29
N ASN A 65 24.81 -24.74 11.45
CA ASN A 65 25.42 -24.27 12.68
C ASN A 65 24.35 -24.14 13.77
N THR A 66 24.67 -24.55 15.00
CA THR A 66 23.69 -24.61 16.09
C THR A 66 24.23 -24.05 17.39
N CYS A 67 23.31 -23.63 18.26
CA CYS A 67 23.59 -23.11 19.58
C CYS A 67 22.37 -23.35 20.48
N SER A 68 22.58 -23.76 21.73
CA SER A 68 21.47 -24.03 22.64
C SER A 68 20.97 -22.75 23.33
N ALA A 69 19.66 -22.65 23.55
CA ALA A 69 19.09 -21.69 24.49
C ALA A 69 18.95 -22.35 25.87
N GLY A 70 19.06 -21.55 26.94
CA GLY A 70 18.89 -21.97 28.33
C GLY A 70 17.66 -21.34 28.98
N TYR A 71 17.04 -22.07 29.90
CA TYR A 71 15.94 -21.58 30.71
C TYR A 71 16.36 -20.34 31.51
N THR A 72 15.51 -19.32 31.55
CA THR A 72 15.76 -18.07 32.28
C THR A 72 14.70 -17.85 33.36
N SER A 73 13.41 -17.95 33.04
CA SER A 73 12.31 -17.76 34.02
C SER A 73 10.98 -18.38 33.56
N GLY A 74 10.02 -18.47 34.48
CA GLY A 74 8.68 -19.01 34.24
C GLY A 74 8.40 -20.36 34.93
N PRO A 75 7.36 -21.10 34.52
CA PRO A 75 6.28 -20.60 33.68
C PRO A 75 5.55 -19.42 34.33
N ASP A 76 5.10 -18.46 33.51
CA ASP A 76 4.22 -17.36 33.94
C ASP A 76 2.76 -17.83 34.14
N SER A 77 1.85 -16.91 34.46
CA SER A 77 0.41 -17.21 34.62
C SER A 77 -0.27 -17.69 33.33
N SER A 78 0.37 -17.52 32.17
CA SER A 78 -0.10 -18.00 30.86
C SER A 78 0.55 -19.34 30.46
N ASN A 79 1.30 -19.96 31.39
CA ASN A 79 2.08 -21.18 31.20
C ASN A 79 3.21 -21.04 30.16
N ASN A 80 3.86 -19.88 30.11
CA ASN A 80 4.99 -19.62 29.21
C ASN A 80 6.31 -19.46 29.97
N GLU A 81 7.39 -20.01 29.43
CA GLU A 81 8.76 -19.85 29.92
C GLU A 81 9.53 -18.86 29.06
N ILE A 82 10.45 -18.12 29.68
CA ILE A 82 11.45 -17.31 28.99
C ILE A 82 12.78 -18.04 29.00
N TRP A 83 13.35 -18.17 27.81
CA TRP A 83 14.66 -18.76 27.56
C TRP A 83 15.57 -17.73 26.89
N SER A 84 16.87 -17.89 27.04
CA SER A 84 17.87 -17.01 26.41
C SER A 84 18.95 -17.80 25.72
N PHE A 85 19.44 -17.29 24.59
CA PHE A 85 20.56 -17.86 23.87
C PHE A 85 21.70 -16.86 23.78
N ASN A 86 22.92 -17.39 23.75
CA ASN A 86 24.15 -16.63 23.58
C ASN A 86 25.09 -17.47 22.72
N CYS A 87 25.04 -17.22 21.42
CA CYS A 87 25.66 -18.04 20.40
C CYS A 87 26.93 -17.35 19.89
N PRO A 88 28.12 -17.88 20.22
CA PRO A 88 29.36 -17.43 19.60
C PRO A 88 29.30 -17.71 18.09
N ILE A 89 29.53 -16.68 17.28
CA ILE A 89 29.55 -16.78 15.83
C ILE A 89 31.00 -16.82 15.36
N SER A 90 31.33 -17.83 14.57
CA SER A 90 32.67 -17.99 14.01
C SER A 90 32.97 -16.92 12.96
N SER A 91 34.21 -16.89 12.46
CA SER A 91 34.63 -16.02 11.37
C SER A 91 33.85 -16.24 10.06
N ALA A 92 33.14 -17.38 9.91
CA ALA A 92 32.22 -17.61 8.80
C ALA A 92 30.96 -16.73 8.86
N GLY A 93 30.73 -16.06 10.00
CA GLY A 93 29.64 -15.13 10.22
C GLY A 93 28.27 -15.79 10.30
N ILE A 94 27.24 -14.95 10.29
CA ILE A 94 25.83 -15.34 10.36
C ILE A 94 25.03 -14.42 9.44
N THR A 95 24.03 -14.97 8.77
CA THR A 95 23.10 -14.16 7.95
C THR A 95 21.66 -14.34 8.37
N GLN A 96 21.28 -15.54 8.81
CA GLN A 96 19.91 -15.86 9.19
C GLN A 96 19.89 -16.90 10.32
N PHE A 97 18.86 -16.90 11.15
CA PHE A 97 18.60 -17.98 12.10
C PHE A 97 17.11 -18.25 12.28
N TYR A 98 16.80 -19.43 12.80
CA TYR A 98 15.49 -19.77 13.37
C TYR A 98 15.69 -20.51 14.68
N VAL A 99 14.63 -20.64 15.47
CA VAL A 99 14.65 -21.40 16.72
C VAL A 99 13.80 -22.66 16.57
N GLU A 100 14.38 -23.78 16.95
CA GLU A 100 13.73 -25.09 17.04
C GLU A 100 13.46 -25.40 18.52
N TYR A 101 12.25 -25.86 18.82
CA TYR A 101 11.81 -26.27 20.15
C TYR A 101 11.32 -27.72 20.12
N ASN A 102 12.08 -28.63 20.74
CA ASN A 102 11.74 -30.05 20.83
C ASN A 102 11.21 -30.39 22.23
N VAL A 103 10.02 -30.99 22.30
CA VAL A 103 9.37 -31.39 23.54
C VAL A 103 8.37 -32.53 23.29
N ASN A 104 8.30 -33.52 24.17
CA ASN A 104 7.38 -34.66 24.05
C ASN A 104 7.39 -35.39 22.69
N GLY A 105 8.54 -35.42 22.01
CA GLY A 105 8.66 -36.03 20.68
C GLY A 105 8.05 -35.20 19.53
N ALA A 106 7.62 -33.97 19.80
CA ALA A 106 7.21 -32.99 18.80
C ALA A 106 8.29 -31.90 18.64
N THR A 107 8.37 -31.34 17.43
CA THR A 107 9.27 -30.24 17.08
C THR A 107 8.45 -29.05 16.59
N TYR A 108 8.70 -27.89 17.20
CA TYR A 108 8.11 -26.61 16.85
C TYR A 108 9.21 -25.66 16.36
N TYR A 109 8.86 -24.74 15.47
CA TYR A 109 9.81 -23.80 14.89
C TYR A 109 9.29 -22.38 15.00
N ASP A 110 10.19 -21.45 15.31
CA ASP A 110 9.99 -20.04 15.03
C ASP A 110 10.97 -19.58 13.96
N ASN A 111 10.45 -19.51 12.74
CA ASN A 111 11.10 -19.01 11.55
C ASN A 111 10.55 -17.63 11.14
N ASN A 112 10.14 -16.81 12.12
CA ASN A 112 9.65 -15.45 11.90
C ASN A 112 8.42 -15.39 10.97
N GLY A 113 7.51 -16.36 11.11
CA GLY A 113 6.18 -16.31 10.51
C GLY A 113 5.95 -17.17 9.27
N GLY A 114 6.87 -18.08 8.91
CA GLY A 114 6.63 -19.08 7.85
C GLY A 114 7.88 -19.57 7.14
N TYR A 115 7.71 -20.61 6.30
CA TYR A 115 8.79 -21.23 5.52
C TYR A 115 9.54 -20.17 4.69
N GLY A 116 10.87 -20.10 4.85
CA GLY A 116 11.72 -19.11 4.16
C GLY A 116 11.79 -17.72 4.80
N SER A 117 11.13 -17.48 5.93
CA SER A 117 11.04 -16.15 6.57
C SER A 117 12.01 -15.91 7.74
N ASN A 118 13.04 -16.74 7.90
CA ASN A 118 13.98 -16.76 9.05
C ASN A 118 14.44 -15.38 9.52
N TYR A 119 14.79 -15.26 10.81
CA TYR A 119 15.31 -14.01 11.39
C TYR A 119 16.61 -13.60 10.71
N GLN A 120 16.63 -12.42 10.11
CA GLN A 120 17.76 -11.92 9.34
C GLN A 120 18.76 -11.24 10.28
N VAL A 121 19.98 -11.78 10.35
CA VAL A 121 21.04 -11.19 11.18
C VAL A 121 21.83 -10.22 10.33
N THR A 122 21.47 -8.96 10.43
CA THR A 122 22.31 -7.87 9.96
C THR A 122 23.37 -7.62 11.03
N THR A 123 24.66 -7.60 10.63
CA THR A 123 25.63 -6.84 11.41
C THR A 123 25.11 -5.42 11.53
N PRO A 124 25.34 -4.71 12.65
CA PRO A 124 25.27 -3.25 12.65
C PRO A 124 26.44 -2.74 11.82
N THR A 125 26.45 -3.04 10.51
CA THR A 125 26.91 -2.05 9.56
C THR A 125 25.98 -0.88 9.78
N SER A 126 26.57 0.23 10.25
CA SER A 126 26.03 1.57 10.19
C SER A 126 24.74 1.63 9.37
N ALA A 127 23.64 2.09 9.98
CA ALA A 127 22.42 2.47 9.29
C ALA A 127 22.78 2.94 7.87
N PRO A 128 22.24 2.34 6.80
CA PRO A 128 22.70 2.65 5.45
C PRO A 128 22.20 4.04 5.06
N GLY A 129 22.82 5.08 5.61
CA GLY A 129 23.19 6.25 4.87
C GLY A 129 24.49 5.92 4.17
N THR A 130 24.44 5.12 3.10
CA THR A 130 25.51 5.15 2.10
C THR A 130 25.66 6.64 1.75
N PRO A 131 26.82 7.28 1.98
CA PRO A 131 26.98 8.70 1.71
C PRO A 131 26.47 9.02 0.30
N GLY A 132 25.45 9.87 0.20
CA GLY A 132 24.82 10.23 -1.07
C GLY A 132 23.51 9.51 -1.43
N PHE A 133 23.04 8.49 -0.71
CA PHE A 133 21.80 7.77 -1.06
C PHE A 133 20.54 8.65 -1.03
N GLN A 134 20.23 9.26 0.13
CA GLN A 134 19.08 10.17 0.25
C GLN A 134 19.30 11.48 -0.54
N ALA A 135 20.56 11.85 -0.79
CA ALA A 135 20.91 12.99 -1.61
C ALA A 135 20.56 12.73 -3.09
N ASP A 136 20.84 11.53 -3.62
CA ASP A 136 20.51 11.14 -4.99
C ASP A 136 19.00 11.18 -5.26
N ILE A 137 18.19 10.72 -4.30
CA ILE A 137 16.71 10.82 -4.39
C ILE A 137 16.26 12.27 -4.28
N THR A 138 16.86 13.05 -3.37
CA THR A 138 16.55 14.49 -3.25
C THR A 138 16.85 15.23 -4.54
N THR A 139 18.02 15.00 -5.15
CA THR A 139 18.42 15.58 -6.43
C THR A 139 17.44 15.18 -7.52
N PHE A 140 17.17 13.88 -7.70
CA PHE A 140 16.23 13.39 -8.71
C PHE A 140 14.84 14.04 -8.60
N LEU A 141 14.26 14.03 -7.41
CA LEU A 141 12.93 14.61 -7.19
C LEU A 141 12.94 16.12 -7.42
N SER A 142 13.94 16.84 -6.91
CA SER A 142 14.04 18.29 -7.10
C SER A 142 14.23 18.71 -8.57
N SER A 143 15.05 17.97 -9.33
CA SER A 143 15.29 18.25 -10.75
C SER A 143 14.12 17.79 -11.65
N GLY A 144 13.43 16.71 -11.27
CA GLY A 144 12.35 16.13 -12.05
C GLY A 144 10.98 16.76 -11.80
N LEU A 145 10.75 17.33 -10.61
CA LEU A 145 9.45 17.87 -10.21
C LEU A 145 8.83 18.86 -11.22
N PRO A 146 9.58 19.81 -11.83
CA PRO A 146 9.03 20.67 -12.88
C PRO A 146 8.50 19.89 -14.08
N SER A 147 9.21 18.85 -14.53
CA SER A 147 8.79 17.98 -15.63
C SER A 147 7.57 17.14 -15.23
N PHE A 148 7.58 16.50 -14.05
CA PHE A 148 6.47 15.67 -13.59
C PHE A 148 5.18 16.49 -13.47
N LYS A 149 5.26 17.71 -12.92
CA LYS A 149 4.13 18.64 -12.85
C LYS A 149 3.65 19.01 -14.26
N THR A 150 4.56 19.32 -15.17
CA THR A 150 4.20 19.68 -16.55
C THR A 150 3.50 18.54 -17.28
N PHE A 151 4.04 17.31 -17.19
CA PHE A 151 3.44 16.14 -17.83
C PHE A 151 2.06 15.80 -17.26
N LEU A 152 1.89 15.89 -15.93
CA LEU A 152 0.58 15.74 -15.29
C LEU A 152 -0.42 16.80 -15.79
N LEU A 153 -0.03 18.08 -15.81
CA LEU A 153 -0.92 19.18 -16.20
C LEU A 153 -1.26 19.17 -17.70
N ASN A 154 -0.36 18.67 -18.56
CA ASN A 154 -0.63 18.53 -20.00
C ASN A 154 -1.78 17.57 -20.30
N ASN A 155 -2.07 16.62 -19.40
CA ASN A 155 -3.17 15.68 -19.51
C ASN A 155 -4.49 16.21 -18.94
N ILE A 156 -4.52 17.46 -18.46
CA ILE A 156 -5.73 18.15 -18.00
C ILE A 156 -6.12 19.21 -19.03
N SER A 157 -7.39 19.20 -19.46
CA SER A 157 -7.86 19.99 -20.59
C SER A 157 -6.92 19.85 -21.81
N PRO A 158 -6.62 18.62 -22.26
CA PRO A 158 -5.50 18.36 -23.16
C PRO A 158 -5.74 18.98 -24.54
N LYS A 159 -4.94 20.01 -24.86
CA LYS A 159 -5.06 20.78 -26.12
C LYS A 159 -4.64 19.99 -27.36
N ASN A 160 -3.83 18.95 -27.18
CA ASN A 160 -3.36 18.07 -28.25
C ASN A 160 -4.34 16.92 -28.55
N VAL A 161 -5.48 16.84 -27.87
CA VAL A 161 -6.52 15.84 -28.10
C VAL A 161 -7.70 16.51 -28.79
N SER A 162 -7.94 16.15 -30.05
CA SER A 162 -9.07 16.67 -30.81
C SER A 162 -10.40 16.36 -30.12
N GLY A 163 -11.23 17.38 -29.95
CA GLY A 163 -12.55 17.25 -29.32
C GLY A 163 -12.55 17.20 -27.79
N ALA A 164 -11.40 17.17 -27.12
CA ALA A 164 -11.34 17.23 -25.66
C ALA A 164 -11.91 18.58 -25.15
N LEU A 165 -12.87 18.52 -24.25
CA LEU A 165 -13.43 19.71 -23.61
C LEU A 165 -12.55 20.14 -22.42
N ALA A 166 -12.59 21.43 -22.11
CA ALA A 166 -12.01 21.96 -20.88
C ALA A 166 -12.57 21.21 -19.66
N GLY A 167 -11.70 20.86 -18.71
CA GLY A 167 -12.04 20.10 -17.51
C GLY A 167 -12.00 18.58 -17.66
N SER A 168 -11.93 18.07 -18.89
CA SER A 168 -11.61 16.66 -19.12
C SER A 168 -10.15 16.38 -18.74
N ILE A 169 -9.89 15.16 -18.28
CA ILE A 169 -8.57 14.70 -17.85
C ILE A 169 -8.37 13.33 -18.47
N ILE A 170 -7.30 13.14 -19.24
CA ILE A 170 -6.97 11.86 -19.87
C ILE A 170 -6.13 10.99 -18.94
N ALA A 171 -6.32 9.67 -19.00
CA ALA A 171 -5.53 8.74 -18.19
C ALA A 171 -4.06 8.69 -18.64
N ALA A 172 -3.79 8.79 -19.94
CA ALA A 172 -2.45 8.82 -20.52
C ALA A 172 -2.39 9.68 -21.79
N SER A 173 -1.19 10.15 -22.13
CA SER A 173 -0.93 10.86 -23.40
C SER A 173 -1.34 9.99 -24.60
N PRO A 174 -1.88 10.58 -25.69
CA PRO A 174 -2.18 9.84 -26.90
C PRO A 174 -0.96 9.13 -27.49
N GLY A 175 -1.16 7.88 -27.93
CA GLY A 175 -0.11 7.03 -28.48
C GLY A 175 0.25 5.87 -27.54
N GLY A 176 1.22 5.04 -27.96
CA GLY A 176 1.61 3.84 -27.22
C GLY A 176 0.76 2.61 -27.54
N ALA A 177 0.74 1.64 -26.61
CA ALA A 177 0.20 0.29 -26.85
C ALA A 177 -1.34 0.20 -26.88
N ASN A 178 -2.03 1.09 -26.16
CA ASN A 178 -3.49 1.08 -25.98
C ASN A 178 -4.07 2.50 -25.98
N ASN A 179 -5.35 2.65 -26.35
CA ASN A 179 -6.03 3.94 -26.30
C ASN A 179 -6.58 4.24 -24.91
N TYR A 180 -5.92 5.15 -24.19
CA TYR A 180 -6.30 5.61 -22.84
C TYR A 180 -6.78 7.08 -22.82
N VAL A 181 -7.18 7.61 -23.98
CA VAL A 181 -7.70 8.98 -24.15
C VAL A 181 -9.18 9.04 -23.74
N PHE A 182 -9.45 8.72 -22.47
CA PHE A 182 -10.78 8.88 -21.85
C PHE A 182 -10.64 9.52 -20.47
N HIS A 183 -11.76 10.02 -19.97
CA HIS A 183 -11.90 10.59 -18.64
C HIS A 183 -12.40 9.55 -17.65
N TRP A 184 -11.49 8.90 -16.93
CA TRP A 184 -11.84 8.05 -15.79
C TRP A 184 -12.12 8.89 -14.55
N LEU A 185 -13.19 8.56 -13.82
CA LEU A 185 -13.57 9.28 -12.59
C LEU A 185 -12.53 9.09 -11.49
N ARG A 186 -12.00 7.88 -11.36
CA ARG A 186 -10.97 7.56 -10.37
C ARG A 186 -9.71 8.39 -10.61
N ASP A 187 -9.13 8.24 -11.80
CA ASP A 187 -7.89 8.90 -12.20
C ASP A 187 -8.01 10.41 -12.05
N SER A 188 -9.09 11.01 -12.56
CA SER A 188 -9.32 12.45 -12.45
C SER A 188 -9.45 12.94 -11.01
N GLY A 189 -10.19 12.23 -10.15
CA GLY A 189 -10.31 12.57 -8.73
C GLY A 189 -8.96 12.55 -8.02
N LEU A 190 -8.17 11.49 -8.21
CA LEU A 190 -6.84 11.33 -7.61
C LEU A 190 -5.81 12.34 -8.14
N VAL A 191 -5.85 12.66 -9.43
CA VAL A 191 -5.00 13.68 -10.05
C VAL A 191 -5.33 15.06 -9.49
N MET A 192 -6.61 15.41 -9.38
CA MET A 192 -7.03 16.72 -8.89
C MET A 192 -6.71 16.94 -7.41
N ASP A 193 -6.57 15.88 -6.61
CA ASP A 193 -6.02 15.97 -5.26
C ASP A 193 -4.57 16.50 -5.26
N VAL A 194 -3.73 16.03 -6.18
CA VAL A 194 -2.34 16.50 -6.33
C VAL A 194 -2.31 17.95 -6.86
N VAL A 195 -3.15 18.27 -7.84
CA VAL A 195 -3.29 19.65 -8.35
C VAL A 195 -3.72 20.60 -7.24
N ASN A 196 -4.56 20.15 -6.30
CA ASN A 196 -5.01 20.97 -5.19
C ASN A 196 -3.88 21.31 -4.21
N GLU A 197 -2.87 20.43 -4.07
CA GLU A 197 -1.68 20.75 -3.29
C GLU A 197 -0.84 21.85 -3.95
N PHE A 198 -0.73 21.90 -5.29
CA PHE A 198 -0.10 23.02 -5.99
C PHE A 198 -0.87 24.33 -5.80
N TYR A 199 -2.20 24.28 -5.90
CA TYR A 199 -3.05 25.44 -5.67
C TYR A 199 -2.90 25.96 -4.22
N LYS A 200 -2.96 25.06 -3.23
CA LYS A 200 -2.72 25.40 -1.81
C LYS A 200 -1.35 26.04 -1.61
N ALA A 201 -0.31 25.49 -2.24
CA ALA A 201 1.07 26.01 -2.21
C ALA A 201 1.25 27.38 -2.91
N GLY A 202 0.24 27.90 -3.59
CA GLY A 202 0.23 29.27 -4.11
C GLY A 202 0.09 29.41 -5.61
N ASP A 203 -0.02 28.32 -6.37
CA ASP A 203 -0.23 28.37 -7.82
C ASP A 203 -1.70 28.67 -8.16
N THR A 204 -2.08 29.94 -8.01
CA THR A 204 -3.46 30.40 -8.21
C THR A 204 -3.92 30.33 -9.67
N ALA A 205 -3.01 30.18 -10.63
CA ALA A 205 -3.35 30.00 -12.05
C ALA A 205 -4.14 28.70 -12.29
N LEU A 206 -4.00 27.72 -11.39
CA LEU A 206 -4.72 26.45 -11.43
C LEU A 206 -6.19 26.55 -10.99
N GLU A 207 -6.64 27.71 -10.47
CA GLU A 207 -8.04 27.85 -10.04
C GLU A 207 -9.02 27.57 -11.19
N GLN A 208 -8.74 28.08 -12.39
CA GLN A 208 -9.60 27.86 -13.55
C GLN A 208 -9.69 26.37 -13.91
N THR A 209 -8.60 25.61 -13.73
CA THR A 209 -8.58 24.16 -13.95
C THR A 209 -9.63 23.43 -13.12
N PHE A 210 -9.83 23.82 -11.85
CA PHE A 210 -10.87 23.23 -11.00
C PHE A 210 -12.28 23.60 -11.46
N TRP A 211 -12.50 24.84 -11.87
CA TRP A 211 -13.83 25.29 -12.32
C TRP A 211 -14.21 24.68 -13.68
N ASP A 212 -13.25 24.53 -14.60
CA ASP A 212 -13.45 23.81 -15.85
C ASP A 212 -13.78 22.33 -15.56
N HIS A 213 -13.02 21.70 -14.66
CA HIS A 213 -13.26 20.31 -14.25
C HIS A 213 -14.62 20.13 -13.57
N ALA A 214 -15.06 21.10 -12.76
CA ALA A 214 -16.39 21.13 -12.17
C ALA A 214 -17.48 21.24 -13.25
N ALA A 215 -17.32 22.15 -14.22
CA ALA A 215 -18.27 22.31 -15.32
C ALA A 215 -18.37 21.04 -16.18
N PHE A 216 -17.23 20.40 -16.48
CA PHE A 216 -17.19 19.12 -17.19
C PHE A 216 -17.94 18.03 -16.41
N ASN A 217 -17.68 17.86 -15.12
CA ASN A 217 -18.34 16.83 -14.32
C ASN A 217 -19.83 17.07 -14.09
N LYS A 218 -20.27 18.34 -14.00
CA LYS A 218 -21.72 18.68 -14.00
C LYS A 218 -22.39 18.17 -15.27
N LYS A 219 -21.76 18.37 -16.43
CA LYS A 219 -22.25 17.81 -17.70
C LYS A 219 -22.32 16.28 -17.62
N LEU A 220 -21.27 15.61 -17.14
CA LEU A 220 -21.23 14.13 -17.07
C LEU A 220 -22.31 13.54 -16.17
N GLN A 221 -22.56 14.13 -14.99
CA GLN A 221 -23.60 13.66 -14.07
C GLN A 221 -25.02 13.77 -14.65
N GLY A 222 -25.22 14.64 -15.64
CA GLY A 222 -26.49 14.77 -16.37
C GLY A 222 -26.67 13.81 -17.54
N LEU A 223 -25.67 12.98 -17.87
CA LEU A 223 -25.75 12.03 -18.98
C LEU A 223 -26.50 10.76 -18.59
N THR A 224 -27.21 10.18 -19.55
CA THR A 224 -27.69 8.79 -19.46
C THR A 224 -26.53 7.84 -19.77
N THR A 225 -26.03 7.15 -18.74
CA THR A 225 -25.00 6.10 -18.85
C THR A 225 -25.60 4.74 -18.49
N GLN A 226 -24.86 3.65 -18.72
CA GLN A 226 -25.32 2.31 -18.38
C GLN A 226 -25.44 2.07 -16.86
N THR A 227 -24.62 2.76 -16.06
CA THR A 227 -24.56 2.54 -14.61
C THR A 227 -24.73 3.81 -13.77
N GLY A 228 -25.30 4.86 -14.37
CA GLY A 228 -25.47 6.17 -13.74
C GLY A 228 -24.12 6.76 -13.32
N LEU A 229 -24.04 7.27 -12.09
CA LEU A 229 -22.81 7.89 -11.58
C LEU A 229 -21.67 6.89 -11.33
N GLY A 230 -21.94 5.59 -11.31
CA GLY A 230 -20.91 4.56 -11.22
C GLY A 230 -20.24 4.22 -12.55
N GLU A 231 -20.55 4.96 -13.62
CA GLU A 231 -19.88 4.76 -14.90
C GLU A 231 -18.38 5.09 -14.75
N PRO A 232 -17.48 4.15 -15.07
CA PRO A 232 -16.05 4.33 -14.77
C PRO A 232 -15.40 5.48 -15.54
N LYS A 233 -15.77 5.61 -16.81
CA LYS A 233 -15.13 6.51 -17.76
C LYS A 233 -16.08 7.12 -18.78
N TYR A 234 -15.66 8.25 -19.33
CA TYR A 234 -16.39 9.05 -20.30
C TYR A 234 -15.47 9.46 -21.45
N ASN A 235 -16.04 9.76 -22.61
CA ASN A 235 -15.27 10.36 -23.69
C ASN A 235 -14.85 11.79 -23.30
N VAL A 236 -13.68 12.23 -23.75
CA VAL A 236 -13.13 13.56 -23.41
C VAL A 236 -13.94 14.72 -23.99
N ASP A 237 -14.80 14.47 -24.97
CA ASP A 237 -15.78 15.42 -25.53
C ASP A 237 -17.03 15.59 -24.63
N GLY A 238 -17.07 14.88 -23.50
CA GLY A 238 -18.17 14.90 -22.54
C GLY A 238 -19.39 14.11 -23.00
N THR A 239 -19.22 13.09 -23.85
CA THR A 239 -20.25 12.09 -24.16
C THR A 239 -20.06 10.81 -23.34
N ALA A 240 -21.14 10.02 -23.20
CA ALA A 240 -21.12 8.75 -22.47
C ALA A 240 -20.33 7.67 -23.23
N PHE A 241 -19.51 6.91 -22.53
CA PHE A 241 -18.86 5.72 -23.08
C PHE A 241 -19.75 4.49 -22.89
N ASN A 242 -20.41 4.02 -23.95
CA ASN A 242 -21.40 2.93 -23.85
C ASN A 242 -20.92 1.57 -24.40
N ASN A 243 -19.64 1.42 -24.74
CA ASN A 243 -19.09 0.13 -25.16
C ASN A 243 -18.95 -0.83 -23.96
N PRO A 244 -18.79 -2.15 -24.19
CA PRO A 244 -18.55 -3.12 -23.11
C PRO A 244 -17.37 -2.73 -22.21
N TRP A 245 -17.58 -2.83 -20.89
CA TRP A 245 -16.60 -2.46 -19.87
C TRP A 245 -16.99 -3.06 -18.51
N CYS A 246 -16.06 -3.22 -17.58
CA CYS A 246 -16.39 -3.59 -16.21
C CYS A 246 -16.97 -2.38 -15.46
N ARG A 247 -18.29 -2.37 -15.33
CA ARG A 247 -19.08 -1.31 -14.68
C ARG A 247 -20.14 -1.92 -13.74
N PRO A 248 -20.59 -1.21 -12.69
CA PRO A 248 -20.09 0.09 -12.23
C PRO A 248 -18.73 -0.01 -11.54
N GLN A 249 -18.05 1.13 -11.36
CA GLN A 249 -16.93 1.30 -10.42
C GLN A 249 -17.31 2.34 -9.38
N ASN A 250 -17.56 1.87 -8.16
CA ASN A 250 -18.21 2.66 -7.11
C ASN A 250 -17.23 3.53 -6.29
N ASP A 251 -15.95 3.52 -6.63
CA ASP A 251 -14.89 4.37 -6.09
C ASP A 251 -14.85 5.76 -6.76
N GLY A 252 -15.21 5.84 -8.05
CA GLY A 252 -15.14 7.08 -8.84
C GLY A 252 -15.90 8.26 -8.22
N PRO A 253 -17.21 8.14 -7.93
CA PRO A 253 -17.97 9.19 -7.25
C PRO A 253 -17.38 9.61 -5.90
N ALA A 254 -16.81 8.68 -5.14
CA ALA A 254 -16.23 8.99 -3.84
C ALA A 254 -14.98 9.88 -3.97
N VAL A 255 -14.04 9.51 -4.84
CA VAL A 255 -12.83 10.31 -5.03
C VAL A 255 -13.11 11.64 -5.72
N ARG A 256 -14.09 11.72 -6.63
CA ARG A 256 -14.54 12.98 -7.23
C ARG A 256 -15.19 13.91 -6.21
N ALA A 257 -16.08 13.42 -5.35
CA ALA A 257 -16.68 14.24 -4.30
C ALA A 257 -15.60 14.78 -3.35
N SER A 258 -14.66 13.91 -2.94
CA SER A 258 -13.57 14.28 -2.05
C SER A 258 -12.68 15.37 -2.63
N SER A 259 -12.29 15.25 -3.91
CA SER A 259 -11.43 16.25 -4.57
C SER A 259 -12.10 17.63 -4.62
N PHE A 260 -13.40 17.69 -4.95
CA PHE A 260 -14.16 18.95 -4.96
C PHE A 260 -14.39 19.52 -3.56
N ILE A 261 -14.60 18.69 -2.52
CA ILE A 261 -14.70 19.17 -1.14
C ILE A 261 -13.37 19.83 -0.72
N ARG A 262 -12.23 19.21 -1.02
CA ARG A 262 -10.91 19.74 -0.67
C ARG A 262 -10.56 20.99 -1.45
N PHE A 263 -10.87 21.05 -2.74
CA PHE A 263 -10.76 22.27 -3.53
C PHE A 263 -11.64 23.38 -2.95
N SER A 264 -12.91 23.09 -2.62
CA SER A 264 -13.83 24.07 -2.04
C SER A 264 -13.28 24.69 -0.75
N LYS A 265 -12.72 23.86 0.14
CA LYS A 265 -12.06 24.35 1.36
C LYS A 265 -10.84 25.24 1.04
N ALA A 266 -10.00 24.83 0.08
CA ALA A 266 -8.83 25.60 -0.33
C ALA A 266 -9.20 26.94 -0.99
N TYR A 267 -10.23 26.93 -1.85
CA TYR A 267 -10.77 28.10 -2.53
C TYR A 267 -11.29 29.14 -1.52
N LEU A 268 -12.10 28.72 -0.54
CA LEU A 268 -12.59 29.61 0.51
C LEU A 268 -11.46 30.15 1.39
N ALA A 269 -10.47 29.32 1.73
CA ALA A 269 -9.32 29.74 2.51
C ALA A 269 -8.48 30.84 1.82
N LYS A 270 -8.59 30.96 0.48
CA LYS A 270 -7.95 32.02 -0.32
C LYS A 270 -8.89 33.19 -0.65
N GLY A 271 -10.04 33.30 0.02
CA GLY A 271 -11.00 34.40 -0.18
C GLY A 271 -12.00 34.18 -1.32
N GLY A 272 -12.14 32.93 -1.78
CA GLY A 272 -13.14 32.55 -2.77
C GLY A 272 -14.59 32.79 -2.33
N LEU A 273 -15.50 32.91 -3.30
CA LEU A 273 -16.92 33.17 -3.05
C LEU A 273 -17.65 31.94 -2.51
N LEU A 274 -18.28 32.08 -1.34
CA LEU A 274 -19.12 31.02 -0.75
C LEU A 274 -20.25 30.56 -1.68
N SER A 275 -20.85 31.45 -2.47
CA SER A 275 -21.92 31.11 -3.41
C SER A 275 -21.48 30.07 -4.44
N LYS A 276 -20.28 30.19 -5.02
CA LYS A 276 -19.75 29.20 -5.96
C LYS A 276 -19.56 27.82 -5.32
N VAL A 277 -19.15 27.80 -4.05
CA VAL A 277 -19.00 26.56 -3.29
C VAL A 277 -20.34 25.93 -2.98
N VAL A 278 -21.33 26.72 -2.57
CA VAL A 278 -22.70 26.24 -2.36
C VAL A 278 -23.29 25.67 -3.66
N ASP A 279 -23.02 26.31 -4.81
CA ASP A 279 -23.45 25.81 -6.11
C ASP A 279 -22.80 24.48 -6.47
N LEU A 280 -21.50 24.32 -6.20
CA LEU A 280 -20.81 23.04 -6.42
C LEU A 280 -21.27 21.95 -5.44
N TYR A 281 -21.61 22.34 -4.22
CA TYR A 281 -22.07 21.44 -3.16
C TYR A 281 -23.49 20.90 -3.42
N ASN A 282 -24.41 21.72 -3.94
CA ASN A 282 -25.84 21.42 -3.94
C ASN A 282 -26.24 20.08 -4.64
N GLY A 283 -27.46 19.62 -4.37
CA GLY A 283 -28.00 18.36 -4.90
C GLY A 283 -28.90 18.52 -6.13
N THR A 284 -28.80 19.64 -6.85
CA THR A 284 -29.54 19.86 -8.09
C THR A 284 -28.65 19.51 -9.30
N ALA A 285 -29.17 19.68 -10.52
CA ALA A 285 -28.39 19.52 -11.75
C ALA A 285 -27.20 20.50 -11.85
N THR A 286 -27.15 21.54 -11.00
CA THR A 286 -26.04 22.50 -10.98
C THR A 286 -24.89 22.11 -10.05
N GLY A 287 -25.08 21.13 -9.17
CA GLY A 287 -24.09 20.68 -8.20
C GLY A 287 -23.45 19.35 -8.58
N VAL A 288 -22.41 18.98 -7.85
CA VAL A 288 -21.64 17.74 -8.07
C VAL A 288 -21.56 16.91 -6.80
N ILE A 289 -21.23 17.55 -5.67
CA ILE A 289 -20.83 16.85 -4.44
C ILE A 289 -21.99 16.05 -3.85
N LYS A 290 -23.17 16.65 -3.60
CA LYS A 290 -24.28 15.92 -2.99
C LYS A 290 -24.79 14.76 -3.84
N ASN A 291 -24.74 14.87 -5.17
CA ASN A 291 -25.14 13.79 -6.08
C ASN A 291 -24.20 12.58 -5.96
N ASP A 292 -22.88 12.82 -5.92
CA ASP A 292 -21.89 11.77 -5.73
C ASP A 292 -22.02 11.11 -4.35
N ILE A 293 -22.18 11.90 -3.28
CA ILE A 293 -22.34 11.36 -1.93
C ILE A 293 -23.63 10.55 -1.78
N ALA A 294 -24.74 11.02 -2.37
CA ALA A 294 -25.98 10.24 -2.41
C ALA A 294 -25.79 8.90 -3.12
N TYR A 295 -25.06 8.89 -4.25
CA TYR A 295 -24.70 7.66 -4.95
C TYR A 295 -23.88 6.71 -4.07
N VAL A 296 -22.81 7.22 -3.45
CA VAL A 296 -21.94 6.43 -2.54
C VAL A 296 -22.77 5.79 -1.42
N ILE A 297 -23.65 6.54 -0.77
CA ILE A 297 -24.51 6.04 0.31
C ILE A 297 -25.45 4.94 -0.20
N SER A 298 -25.93 5.04 -1.44
CA SER A 298 -26.80 4.02 -2.02
C SER A 298 -26.05 2.77 -2.52
N LYS A 299 -24.72 2.82 -2.67
CA LYS A 299 -23.92 1.78 -3.36
C LYS A 299 -22.74 1.19 -2.58
N TYR A 300 -22.41 1.66 -1.38
CA TYR A 300 -21.27 1.12 -0.62
C TYR A 300 -21.37 -0.38 -0.27
N SER A 301 -22.56 -0.96 -0.36
CA SER A 301 -22.79 -2.41 -0.15
C SER A 301 -23.00 -3.20 -1.44
N ASP A 302 -22.91 -2.56 -2.61
CA ASP A 302 -23.12 -3.20 -3.91
C ASP A 302 -21.93 -4.10 -4.29
N SER A 303 -22.13 -5.42 -4.17
CA SER A 303 -21.13 -6.42 -4.54
C SER A 303 -21.04 -6.69 -6.05
N ASN A 304 -21.86 -6.00 -6.86
CA ASN A 304 -21.75 -6.04 -8.31
C ASN A 304 -20.78 -4.97 -8.83
N GLY A 305 -20.21 -4.11 -7.98
CA GLY A 305 -19.16 -3.17 -8.40
C GLY A 305 -17.89 -3.88 -8.86
N CYS A 306 -17.21 -3.33 -9.86
CA CYS A 306 -15.88 -3.74 -10.26
C CYS A 306 -14.81 -3.06 -9.40
N ASP A 307 -13.65 -3.70 -9.27
CA ASP A 307 -12.49 -3.14 -8.59
C ASP A 307 -11.85 -2.00 -9.38
N LEU A 308 -10.90 -1.31 -8.73
CA LEU A 308 -10.13 -0.21 -9.32
C LEU A 308 -9.31 -0.62 -10.56
N TRP A 309 -9.08 -1.92 -10.74
CA TRP A 309 -8.39 -2.49 -11.89
C TRP A 309 -9.32 -2.89 -13.02
N GLU A 310 -10.64 -2.69 -12.83
CA GLU A 310 -11.67 -2.86 -13.86
C GLU A 310 -11.85 -4.31 -14.32
N GLU A 311 -11.61 -5.28 -13.44
CA GLU A 311 -11.47 -6.70 -13.81
C GLU A 311 -12.36 -7.62 -12.99
N GLN A 312 -12.51 -7.32 -11.71
CA GLN A 312 -13.11 -8.23 -10.75
C GLN A 312 -14.31 -7.58 -10.08
N ARG A 313 -15.45 -8.29 -10.07
CA ARG A 313 -16.64 -7.86 -9.31
C ARG A 313 -16.56 -8.31 -7.86
N GLY A 314 -17.04 -7.48 -6.95
CA GLY A 314 -17.16 -7.83 -5.54
C GLY A 314 -17.23 -6.62 -4.61
N LEU A 315 -16.76 -6.84 -3.38
CA LEU A 315 -16.55 -5.80 -2.39
C LEU A 315 -15.05 -5.60 -2.22
N HIS A 316 -14.58 -4.38 -2.48
CA HIS A 316 -13.15 -4.08 -2.61
C HIS A 316 -12.69 -3.10 -1.53
N PHE A 317 -11.53 -3.39 -0.93
CA PHE A 317 -10.98 -2.60 0.18
C PHE A 317 -10.74 -1.15 -0.23
N PHE A 318 -10.06 -0.93 -1.38
CA PHE A 318 -9.83 0.41 -1.93
C PHE A 318 -11.14 1.19 -2.06
N THR A 319 -12.14 0.60 -2.71
CA THR A 319 -13.44 1.24 -2.95
C THR A 319 -14.12 1.65 -1.65
N VAL A 320 -14.19 0.75 -0.67
CA VAL A 320 -14.83 1.06 0.63
C VAL A 320 -14.01 2.09 1.42
N ALA A 321 -12.67 2.04 1.35
CA ALA A 321 -11.79 2.99 2.02
C ALA A 321 -11.99 4.42 1.49
N VAL A 322 -12.03 4.62 0.17
CA VAL A 322 -12.25 5.95 -0.42
C VAL A 322 -13.70 6.42 -0.25
N GLN A 323 -14.69 5.52 -0.27
CA GLN A 323 -16.09 5.85 0.06
C GLN A 323 -16.23 6.33 1.49
N ARG A 324 -15.60 5.63 2.44
CA ARG A 324 -15.54 6.03 3.85
C ARG A 324 -14.96 7.44 3.96
N ARG A 325 -13.82 7.70 3.33
CA ARG A 325 -13.20 9.03 3.34
C ARG A 325 -14.12 10.11 2.79
N ALA A 326 -14.72 9.87 1.63
CA ALA A 326 -15.63 10.82 1.00
C ALA A 326 -16.83 11.19 1.88
N VAL A 327 -17.43 10.21 2.57
CA VAL A 327 -18.57 10.43 3.45
C VAL A 327 -18.18 11.19 4.72
N TYR A 328 -17.02 10.90 5.31
CA TYR A 328 -16.48 11.69 6.44
C TYR A 328 -16.20 13.14 6.03
N GLU A 329 -15.52 13.34 4.89
CA GLU A 329 -15.24 14.68 4.37
C GLU A 329 -16.53 15.44 4.04
N ALA A 330 -17.55 14.76 3.50
CA ALA A 330 -18.85 15.34 3.21
C ALA A 330 -19.64 15.70 4.47
N ARG A 331 -19.59 14.87 5.51
CA ARG A 331 -20.20 15.17 6.83
C ARG A 331 -19.63 16.47 7.38
N ASP A 332 -18.30 16.57 7.42
CA ASP A 332 -17.62 17.74 7.97
C ASP A 332 -17.86 18.98 7.13
N PHE A 333 -17.94 18.82 5.81
CA PHE A 333 -18.23 19.91 4.90
C PHE A 333 -19.69 20.37 4.98
N ALA A 334 -20.64 19.46 5.13
CA ALA A 334 -22.04 19.79 5.37
C ALA A 334 -22.22 20.58 6.68
N ASN A 335 -21.55 20.16 7.76
CA ASN A 335 -21.49 20.92 9.01
C ASN A 335 -20.91 22.33 8.80
N PHE A 336 -19.78 22.43 8.08
CA PHE A 336 -19.14 23.71 7.77
C PHE A 336 -20.07 24.65 6.98
N LEU A 337 -20.91 24.13 6.10
CA LEU A 337 -21.88 24.91 5.32
C LEU A 337 -23.24 25.13 6.03
N GLY A 338 -23.42 24.58 7.25
CA GLY A 338 -24.68 24.68 8.00
C GLY A 338 -25.80 23.74 7.55
N ASP A 339 -25.50 22.72 6.71
CA ASP A 339 -26.45 21.69 6.28
C ASP A 339 -26.51 20.53 7.29
N ALA A 340 -27.11 20.80 8.45
CA ALA A 340 -27.18 19.86 9.58
C ALA A 340 -27.91 18.55 9.23
N ALA A 341 -28.93 18.61 8.37
CA ALA A 341 -29.69 17.45 7.95
C ALA A 341 -28.81 16.47 7.14
N SER A 342 -28.08 16.99 6.15
CA SER A 342 -27.17 16.16 5.35
C SER A 342 -26.00 15.66 6.19
N ALA A 343 -25.46 16.48 7.08
CA ALA A 343 -24.41 16.06 8.01
C ALA A 343 -24.85 14.86 8.88
N ALA A 344 -26.08 14.87 9.40
CA ALA A 344 -26.62 13.75 10.17
C ALA A 344 -26.75 12.47 9.32
N THR A 345 -27.25 12.57 8.08
CA THR A 345 -27.30 11.45 7.14
C THR A 345 -25.91 10.89 6.85
N TYR A 346 -24.93 11.75 6.60
CA TYR A 346 -23.56 11.34 6.29
C TYR A 346 -22.87 10.71 7.51
N SER A 347 -23.16 11.19 8.72
CA SER A 347 -22.67 10.56 9.95
C SER A 347 -23.19 9.13 10.14
N ALA A 348 -24.46 8.87 9.82
CA ALA A 348 -25.02 7.52 9.87
C ALA A 348 -24.37 6.60 8.82
N ALA A 349 -24.19 7.11 7.59
CA ALA A 349 -23.52 6.36 6.52
C ALA A 349 -22.04 6.07 6.83
N ALA A 350 -21.33 7.03 7.44
CA ALA A 350 -19.96 6.85 7.90
C ALA A 350 -19.82 5.68 8.88
N THR A 351 -20.75 5.57 9.84
CA THR A 351 -20.79 4.45 10.80
C THR A 351 -20.96 3.09 10.10
N ASN A 352 -21.80 3.02 9.07
CA ASN A 352 -21.98 1.79 8.28
C ASN A 352 -20.72 1.45 7.47
N LEU A 353 -20.05 2.46 6.92
CA LEU A 353 -18.79 2.30 6.21
C LEU A 353 -17.64 1.88 7.14
N ASP A 354 -17.61 2.34 8.39
CA ASP A 354 -16.66 1.88 9.41
C ASP A 354 -16.80 0.38 9.66
N ALA A 355 -18.04 -0.07 9.92
CA ALA A 355 -18.34 -1.48 10.11
C ALA A 355 -17.99 -2.32 8.86
N LYS A 356 -18.26 -1.78 7.66
CA LYS A 356 -17.92 -2.44 6.40
C LYS A 356 -16.41 -2.56 6.20
N LEU A 357 -15.66 -1.48 6.41
CA LEU A 357 -14.21 -1.47 6.23
C LEU A 357 -13.52 -2.47 7.17
N ALA A 358 -14.02 -2.63 8.39
CA ALA A 358 -13.52 -3.63 9.34
C ALA A 358 -13.58 -5.07 8.82
N THR A 359 -14.54 -5.40 7.94
CA THR A 359 -14.71 -6.76 7.40
C THR A 359 -13.58 -7.21 6.47
N PHE A 360 -12.77 -6.28 5.97
CA PHE A 360 -11.63 -6.62 5.10
C PHE A 360 -10.44 -7.20 5.86
N TRP A 361 -10.38 -7.06 7.19
CA TRP A 361 -9.33 -7.71 7.97
C TRP A 361 -9.54 -9.23 8.00
N ASN A 362 -8.55 -9.99 7.51
CA ASN A 362 -8.50 -11.43 7.63
C ASN A 362 -7.53 -11.85 8.73
N ALA A 363 -8.06 -12.26 9.88
CA ALA A 363 -7.23 -12.67 11.01
C ALA A 363 -6.38 -13.92 10.70
N ASN A 364 -6.88 -14.85 9.89
CA ASN A 364 -6.17 -16.09 9.55
C ASN A 364 -4.98 -15.82 8.63
N ALA A 365 -5.18 -14.97 7.62
CA ALA A 365 -4.10 -14.52 6.74
C ALA A 365 -3.23 -13.42 7.37
N GLN A 366 -3.67 -12.83 8.49
CA GLN A 366 -3.04 -11.67 9.13
C GLN A 366 -2.80 -10.52 8.14
N SER A 367 -3.72 -10.32 7.21
CA SER A 367 -3.66 -9.27 6.18
C SER A 367 -5.04 -8.69 5.91
N VAL A 368 -5.06 -7.49 5.34
CA VAL A 368 -6.23 -6.91 4.71
C VAL A 368 -6.48 -7.66 3.41
N GLN A 369 -7.69 -8.16 3.23
CA GLN A 369 -8.14 -8.71 1.95
C GLN A 369 -8.46 -7.58 0.99
N THR A 370 -8.05 -7.72 -0.26
CA THR A 370 -8.36 -6.76 -1.31
C THR A 370 -9.82 -6.85 -1.75
N THR A 371 -10.26 -8.06 -2.08
CA THR A 371 -11.65 -8.36 -2.45
C THR A 371 -12.14 -9.50 -1.58
N ILE A 372 -13.21 -9.25 -0.82
CA ILE A 372 -13.76 -10.23 0.13
C ILE A 372 -14.03 -11.55 -0.59
N ASN A 373 -13.53 -12.65 -0.01
CA ASN A 373 -13.70 -14.03 -0.50
C ASN A 373 -13.16 -14.31 -1.91
N ALA A 374 -12.26 -13.47 -2.43
CA ALA A 374 -11.75 -13.68 -3.79
C ALA A 374 -10.28 -13.29 -3.98
N ARG A 375 -9.87 -12.05 -3.66
CA ARG A 375 -8.46 -11.61 -3.82
C ARG A 375 -7.89 -11.19 -2.48
N LEU A 376 -6.84 -11.86 -2.04
CA LEU A 376 -6.19 -11.58 -0.76
C LEU A 376 -5.28 -10.35 -0.87
N LEU A 377 -4.16 -10.45 -1.57
CA LEU A 377 -3.12 -9.41 -1.65
C LEU A 377 -3.13 -8.71 -3.01
N ASP A 378 -3.03 -7.39 -2.98
CA ASP A 378 -3.04 -6.47 -4.12
C ASP A 378 -2.46 -5.12 -3.69
N ALA A 379 -1.85 -4.36 -4.60
CA ALA A 379 -1.45 -2.97 -4.41
C ALA A 379 -2.63 -2.02 -4.13
N ALA A 380 -3.87 -2.47 -4.38
CA ALA A 380 -5.08 -1.82 -3.89
C ALA A 380 -5.10 -1.62 -2.36
N ILE A 381 -4.35 -2.42 -1.59
CA ILE A 381 -4.22 -2.28 -0.14
C ILE A 381 -3.45 -1.01 0.24
N PRO A 382 -2.16 -0.82 -0.15
CA PRO A 382 -1.47 0.44 0.11
C PRO A 382 -2.16 1.64 -0.54
N LEU A 383 -2.72 1.50 -1.76
CA LEU A 383 -3.52 2.55 -2.39
C LEU A 383 -4.75 2.94 -1.55
N GLY A 384 -5.46 1.96 -1.00
CA GLY A 384 -6.62 2.20 -0.13
C GLY A 384 -6.22 2.88 1.18
N ALA A 385 -5.08 2.51 1.75
CA ALA A 385 -4.56 3.12 2.97
C ALA A 385 -4.17 4.60 2.77
N ILE A 386 -3.49 4.95 1.66
CA ILE A 386 -3.09 6.34 1.41
C ILE A 386 -4.26 7.21 0.94
N HIS A 387 -5.14 6.68 0.09
CA HIS A 387 -6.24 7.47 -0.48
C HIS A 387 -7.52 7.43 0.38
N GLY A 388 -7.68 6.46 1.27
CA GLY A 388 -8.81 6.36 2.21
C GLY A 388 -8.53 6.89 3.62
N ASN A 389 -7.35 7.44 3.89
CA ASN A 389 -6.98 7.90 5.22
C ASN A 389 -7.79 9.14 5.67
N ASN A 390 -8.46 9.02 6.82
CA ASN A 390 -9.19 10.12 7.49
C ASN A 390 -8.39 10.78 8.63
N GLY A 391 -7.20 10.29 8.95
CA GLY A 391 -6.41 10.77 10.10
C GLY A 391 -6.90 10.26 11.46
N ASP A 392 -7.72 9.21 11.47
CA ASP A 392 -8.27 8.57 12.67
C ASP A 392 -7.58 7.24 13.03
N GLY A 393 -6.53 6.86 12.29
CA GLY A 393 -5.75 5.65 12.51
C GLY A 393 -6.42 4.35 12.01
N VAL A 394 -7.63 4.40 11.46
CA VAL A 394 -8.37 3.19 11.04
C VAL A 394 -7.93 2.77 9.64
N PHE A 395 -7.19 1.66 9.53
CA PHE A 395 -6.55 1.22 8.27
C PHE A 395 -5.73 2.34 7.60
N ALA A 396 -5.22 3.27 8.41
CA ALA A 396 -4.29 4.30 8.00
C ALA A 396 -2.91 3.67 7.68
N PRO A 397 -2.00 4.39 7.01
CA PRO A 397 -0.69 3.85 6.66
C PRO A 397 0.13 3.30 7.85
N GLU A 398 -0.02 3.85 9.05
CA GLU A 398 0.61 3.40 10.29
C GLU A 398 -0.10 2.22 10.98
N ASP A 399 -1.29 1.83 10.53
CA ASP A 399 -2.03 0.70 11.09
C ASP A 399 -1.21 -0.59 10.92
N ASP A 400 -1.05 -1.35 11.99
CA ASP A 400 -0.22 -2.55 11.98
C ASP A 400 -0.73 -3.64 11.03
N ARG A 401 -2.04 -3.64 10.73
CA ARG A 401 -2.66 -4.50 9.73
C ARG A 401 -2.24 -4.11 8.31
N ILE A 402 -2.11 -2.82 8.03
CA ILE A 402 -1.64 -2.32 6.72
C ILE A 402 -0.16 -2.64 6.55
N LEU A 403 0.68 -2.34 7.52
CA LEU A 403 2.12 -2.64 7.46
C LEU A 403 2.39 -4.15 7.33
N SER A 404 1.63 -4.99 8.03
CA SER A 404 1.67 -6.46 7.86
C SER A 404 1.28 -6.89 6.45
N SER A 405 0.26 -6.25 5.87
CA SER A 405 -0.23 -6.58 4.52
C SER A 405 0.76 -6.15 3.43
N ILE A 406 1.41 -4.99 3.60
CA ILE A 406 2.47 -4.52 2.71
C ILE A 406 3.66 -5.49 2.74
N ALA A 407 4.14 -5.88 3.92
CA ALA A 407 5.24 -6.85 4.03
C ALA A 407 4.91 -8.19 3.35
N GLN A 408 3.67 -8.67 3.49
CA GLN A 408 3.22 -9.89 2.80
C GLN A 408 3.11 -9.70 1.29
N LEU A 409 2.54 -8.58 0.83
CA LEU A 409 2.43 -8.23 -0.59
C LEU A 409 3.83 -8.16 -1.24
N GLU A 410 4.80 -7.56 -0.57
CA GLU A 410 6.16 -7.47 -1.07
C GLU A 410 6.86 -8.83 -1.08
N SER A 411 6.63 -9.67 -0.08
CA SER A 411 7.21 -11.02 0.00
C SER A 411 6.91 -11.85 -1.26
N GLY A 412 5.66 -11.86 -1.74
CA GLY A 412 5.35 -12.62 -2.96
C GLY A 412 5.91 -11.99 -4.24
N PHE A 413 6.09 -10.66 -4.30
CA PHE A 413 6.70 -10.01 -5.47
C PHE A 413 8.20 -10.30 -5.62
N VAL A 414 8.88 -10.83 -4.59
CA VAL A 414 10.26 -11.31 -4.70
C VAL A 414 10.39 -12.37 -5.80
N SER A 415 9.50 -13.37 -5.79
CA SER A 415 9.51 -14.46 -6.78
C SER A 415 8.67 -14.18 -8.01
N GLU A 416 7.68 -13.29 -7.91
CA GLU A 416 6.79 -12.95 -9.04
C GLU A 416 7.58 -12.37 -10.22
N TYR A 417 8.57 -11.50 -9.97
CA TYR A 417 9.31 -10.85 -11.04
C TYR A 417 10.78 -11.24 -11.04
N THR A 418 11.25 -11.79 -12.17
CA THR A 418 12.67 -12.04 -12.42
C THR A 418 13.52 -10.78 -12.20
N LEU A 419 12.97 -9.61 -12.54
CA LEU A 419 13.60 -8.30 -12.30
C LEU A 419 13.98 -8.09 -10.82
N ASN A 420 13.13 -8.49 -9.89
CA ASN A 420 13.36 -8.32 -8.45
C ASN A 420 14.47 -9.23 -7.92
N GLN A 421 14.72 -10.36 -8.60
CA GLN A 421 15.78 -11.30 -8.24
C GLN A 421 17.13 -10.83 -8.81
N ASN A 422 17.13 -10.24 -10.01
CA ASN A 422 18.34 -9.97 -10.77
C ASN A 422 18.88 -8.55 -10.59
N VAL A 423 18.02 -7.55 -10.35
CA VAL A 423 18.41 -6.14 -10.34
C VAL A 423 18.24 -5.56 -8.94
N LYS A 424 19.19 -5.83 -8.04
CA LYS A 424 19.14 -5.42 -6.63
C LYS A 424 19.81 -4.07 -6.34
N THR A 425 20.73 -3.66 -7.20
CA THR A 425 21.46 -2.40 -7.10
C THR A 425 21.54 -1.75 -8.48
N ASP A 426 21.80 -0.45 -8.52
CA ASP A 426 22.17 0.22 -9.77
C ASP A 426 23.67 0.09 -10.08
N ALA A 427 24.12 0.76 -11.15
CA ALA A 427 25.51 0.77 -11.60
C ALA A 427 26.50 1.38 -10.58
N SER A 428 26.02 2.20 -9.65
CA SER A 428 26.81 2.78 -8.56
C SER A 428 26.76 1.93 -7.29
N GLY A 429 26.16 0.74 -7.34
CA GLY A 429 26.02 -0.18 -6.20
C GLY A 429 24.96 0.25 -5.20
N LEU A 430 24.13 1.26 -5.50
CA LEU A 430 23.12 1.75 -4.58
C LEU A 430 21.87 0.85 -4.64
N PRO A 431 21.27 0.51 -3.48
CA PRO A 431 20.23 -0.51 -3.38
C PRO A 431 18.89 -0.03 -3.96
N LEU A 432 18.19 -0.96 -4.61
CA LEU A 432 16.84 -0.79 -5.16
C LEU A 432 15.86 -1.66 -4.36
N SER A 433 14.66 -1.15 -4.07
CA SER A 433 13.61 -1.97 -3.47
C SER A 433 12.95 -2.89 -4.51
N LEU A 434 11.96 -3.67 -4.11
CA LEU A 434 11.14 -4.44 -5.02
C LEU A 434 10.34 -3.54 -5.97
N ALA A 435 10.20 -4.01 -7.20
CA ALA A 435 9.23 -3.56 -8.16
C ALA A 435 7.88 -4.24 -7.85
N ILE A 436 6.81 -3.45 -7.73
CA ILE A 436 5.49 -3.92 -7.30
C ILE A 436 4.49 -3.71 -8.45
N GLY A 437 3.73 -4.73 -8.80
CA GLY A 437 2.62 -4.64 -9.76
C GLY A 437 1.27 -4.54 -9.07
N ARG A 438 0.18 -4.85 -9.77
CA ARG A 438 -1.18 -4.82 -9.20
C ARG A 438 -1.39 -5.95 -8.20
N TYR A 439 -1.31 -7.20 -8.63
CA TYR A 439 -1.47 -8.38 -7.79
C TYR A 439 -0.71 -9.58 -8.38
N TYR A 440 -0.56 -10.67 -7.63
CA TYR A 440 0.15 -11.87 -8.11
C TYR A 440 -0.63 -12.61 -9.18
N GLY A 441 0.07 -13.13 -10.18
CA GLY A 441 -0.57 -13.82 -11.30
C GLY A 441 -1.40 -12.90 -12.19
N ASP A 442 -1.22 -11.58 -12.06
CA ASP A 442 -1.73 -10.64 -13.03
C ASP A 442 -1.23 -11.01 -14.44
N THR A 443 -2.10 -10.87 -15.44
CA THR A 443 -1.79 -11.19 -16.84
C THR A 443 -1.74 -9.96 -17.72
N TYR A 444 -2.23 -8.80 -17.29
CA TYR A 444 -2.24 -7.61 -18.14
C TYR A 444 -0.84 -7.02 -18.31
N ASP A 445 -0.30 -7.07 -19.53
CA ASP A 445 1.07 -6.67 -19.82
C ASP A 445 1.24 -5.20 -20.23
N GLY A 446 0.14 -4.42 -20.20
CA GLY A 446 0.07 -3.03 -20.67
C GLY A 446 -0.45 -2.90 -22.10
N SER A 447 -0.65 -4.02 -22.79
CA SER A 447 -1.21 -4.08 -24.14
C SER A 447 -2.30 -5.15 -24.27
N SER A 448 -2.05 -6.35 -23.74
CA SER A 448 -2.87 -7.56 -23.84
C SER A 448 -2.76 -8.38 -22.54
N ASN A 449 -3.30 -9.60 -22.54
CA ASN A 449 -3.20 -10.54 -21.43
C ASN A 449 -2.12 -11.60 -21.74
N SER A 450 -0.95 -11.42 -21.16
CA SER A 450 0.12 -12.41 -21.11
C SER A 450 0.63 -12.57 -19.67
N GLN A 451 1.54 -11.71 -19.25
CA GLN A 451 2.20 -11.71 -17.95
C GLN A 451 2.24 -10.28 -17.42
N GLY A 452 1.61 -10.05 -16.28
CA GLY A 452 1.54 -8.76 -15.62
C GLY A 452 2.91 -8.27 -15.19
N ASN A 453 3.06 -6.95 -15.16
CA ASN A 453 4.33 -6.29 -14.86
C ASN A 453 4.26 -5.45 -13.60
N PRO A 454 5.41 -5.01 -13.08
CA PRO A 454 5.47 -3.88 -12.18
C PRO A 454 4.81 -2.61 -12.74
N TRP A 455 4.19 -1.85 -11.83
CA TRP A 455 3.59 -0.54 -12.12
C TRP A 455 4.31 0.53 -11.29
N TYR A 456 4.51 1.70 -11.88
CA TYR A 456 5.15 2.81 -11.17
C TYR A 456 4.32 3.25 -9.96
N LEU A 457 3.01 3.46 -10.16
CA LEU A 457 2.11 3.87 -9.09
C LEU A 457 2.00 2.82 -7.96
N CYS A 458 2.03 1.52 -8.29
CA CYS A 458 1.98 0.47 -7.27
C CYS A 458 3.26 0.45 -6.43
N THR A 459 4.43 0.56 -7.09
CA THR A 459 5.73 0.67 -6.40
C THR A 459 5.80 1.92 -5.52
N LEU A 460 5.26 3.05 -5.99
CA LEU A 460 5.20 4.30 -5.23
C LEU A 460 4.21 4.27 -4.07
N SER A 461 3.10 3.52 -4.19
CA SER A 461 2.10 3.42 -3.11
C SER A 461 2.68 2.83 -1.83
N VAL A 462 3.65 1.91 -1.94
CA VAL A 462 4.39 1.37 -0.80
C VAL A 462 5.28 2.46 -0.18
N ALA A 463 6.02 3.19 -1.01
CA ALA A 463 6.87 4.30 -0.56
C ALA A 463 6.05 5.36 0.20
N GLU A 464 4.94 5.81 -0.39
CA GLU A 464 4.05 6.79 0.24
C GLU A 464 3.47 6.27 1.55
N SER A 465 3.06 5.01 1.60
CA SER A 465 2.53 4.38 2.82
C SER A 465 3.54 4.43 3.96
N VAL A 466 4.80 4.04 3.72
CA VAL A 466 5.81 4.03 4.78
C VAL A 466 6.27 5.43 5.21
N PHE A 467 6.30 6.41 4.30
CA PHE A 467 6.57 7.80 4.68
C PHE A 467 5.44 8.39 5.53
N ARG A 468 4.18 8.10 5.19
CA ARG A 468 3.02 8.52 5.97
C ARG A 468 2.98 7.83 7.33
N ALA A 469 3.31 6.54 7.39
CA ALA A 469 3.41 5.81 8.66
C ALA A 469 4.47 6.43 9.59
N ALA A 470 5.68 6.67 9.06
CA ALA A 470 6.74 7.33 9.80
C ALA A 470 6.34 8.74 10.26
N THR A 471 5.62 9.48 9.43
CA THR A 471 5.09 10.82 9.78
C THR A 471 4.10 10.74 10.94
N ALA A 472 3.18 9.78 10.92
CA ALA A 472 2.23 9.55 12.01
C ALA A 472 2.94 9.21 13.32
N TYR A 473 3.93 8.33 13.28
CA TYR A 473 4.77 7.98 14.44
C TYR A 473 5.54 9.17 15.01
N VAL A 474 6.14 10.01 14.14
CA VAL A 474 6.84 11.23 14.56
C VAL A 474 5.90 12.22 15.23
N LYS A 475 4.70 12.42 14.67
CA LYS A 475 3.67 13.29 15.27
C LYS A 475 3.15 12.75 16.60
N ALA A 476 2.97 11.44 16.71
CA ALA A 476 2.54 10.78 17.94
C ALA A 476 3.62 10.74 19.04
N GLY A 477 4.89 10.94 18.68
CA GLY A 477 6.01 10.86 19.62
C GLY A 477 6.29 9.46 20.17
N SER A 478 5.70 8.42 19.58
CA SER A 478 5.91 7.02 19.97
C SER A 478 5.57 6.05 18.84
N ILE A 479 6.11 4.83 18.93
CA ILE A 479 5.78 3.69 18.05
C ILE A 479 5.42 2.51 18.92
N THR A 480 4.25 1.92 18.71
CA THR A 480 3.89 0.63 19.32
C THR A 480 4.18 -0.48 18.33
N ALA A 481 5.26 -1.24 18.56
CA ALA A 481 5.56 -2.45 17.84
C ALA A 481 4.68 -3.60 18.35
N LYS A 482 3.93 -4.20 17.43
CA LYS A 482 3.05 -5.34 17.63
C LYS A 482 3.51 -6.48 16.71
N ALA A 483 3.01 -7.69 16.96
CA ALA A 483 3.33 -8.85 16.13
C ALA A 483 3.08 -8.61 14.62
N LEU A 484 2.08 -7.79 14.26
CA LEU A 484 1.75 -7.49 12.87
C LEU A 484 2.76 -6.56 12.19
N ASN A 485 3.05 -5.37 12.76
CA ASN A 485 4.01 -4.43 12.14
C ASN A 485 5.47 -4.86 12.31
N GLN A 486 5.79 -5.73 13.27
CA GLN A 486 7.09 -6.41 13.34
C GLN A 486 7.44 -7.17 12.06
N LYS A 487 6.44 -7.66 11.30
CA LYS A 487 6.71 -8.32 10.02
C LYS A 487 7.44 -7.41 9.04
N LEU A 488 7.08 -6.12 8.98
CA LEU A 488 7.79 -5.14 8.16
C LEU A 488 9.09 -4.69 8.83
N PHE A 489 9.06 -4.42 10.14
CA PHE A 489 10.23 -3.89 10.85
C PHE A 489 11.40 -4.89 10.87
N ASN A 490 11.10 -6.18 11.04
CA ASN A 490 12.11 -7.21 11.23
C ASN A 490 12.39 -8.05 9.98
N ALA A 491 11.53 -8.01 8.95
CA ALA A 491 11.87 -8.63 7.67
C ALA A 491 13.15 -7.98 7.11
N GLY A 492 14.08 -8.79 6.61
CA GLY A 492 15.29 -8.28 5.98
C GLY A 492 15.04 -7.74 4.58
N ALA A 493 16.11 -7.22 3.99
CA ALA A 493 16.07 -6.75 2.62
C ALA A 493 15.73 -7.91 1.65
N PRO A 494 14.91 -7.67 0.62
CA PRO A 494 14.36 -6.38 0.23
C PRO A 494 12.97 -6.04 0.82
N VAL A 495 12.36 -6.93 1.63
CA VAL A 495 10.94 -6.87 2.06
C VAL A 495 10.70 -6.06 3.34
N GLY A 496 11.74 -5.71 4.08
CA GLY A 496 11.60 -4.93 5.31
C GLY A 496 12.84 -4.16 5.72
N LEU A 497 12.80 -3.68 6.96
CA LEU A 497 13.80 -2.75 7.49
C LEU A 497 15.08 -3.46 7.97
N GLY A 498 15.04 -4.79 8.14
CA GLY A 498 16.15 -5.58 8.67
C GLY A 498 16.51 -5.24 10.12
N LEU A 499 15.53 -4.73 10.88
CA LEU A 499 15.68 -4.44 12.29
C LEU A 499 15.35 -5.69 13.11
N ASN A 500 15.42 -5.52 14.42
CA ASN A 500 15.07 -6.55 15.37
C ASN A 500 14.49 -5.87 16.60
N VAL A 501 13.25 -5.46 16.41
CA VAL A 501 12.45 -4.72 17.37
C VAL A 501 11.51 -5.72 18.03
N ALA A 502 11.51 -5.76 19.37
CA ALA A 502 10.57 -6.55 20.16
C ALA A 502 9.17 -5.92 20.17
N THR A 503 8.17 -6.62 20.69
CA THR A 503 6.88 -5.97 20.94
C THR A 503 7.00 -4.98 22.10
N GLY A 504 6.28 -3.88 22.02
CA GLY A 504 6.33 -2.82 23.05
C GLY A 504 6.14 -1.43 22.46
N THR A 505 6.10 -0.43 23.33
CA THR A 505 5.99 0.97 22.94
C THR A 505 7.33 1.67 23.12
N TYR A 506 7.81 2.27 22.04
CA TYR A 506 9.08 2.99 21.97
C TYR A 506 8.79 4.48 21.85
N ALA A 507 9.14 5.24 22.88
CA ALA A 507 9.00 6.69 22.87
C ALA A 507 10.04 7.36 21.97
N LYS A 508 9.73 8.56 21.47
CA LYS A 508 10.66 9.43 20.77
C LYS A 508 11.93 9.61 21.60
N GLY A 509 13.10 9.48 20.95
CA GLY A 509 14.41 9.55 21.58
C GLY A 509 15.02 8.19 21.96
N THR A 510 14.24 7.11 21.96
CA THR A 510 14.80 5.76 22.09
C THR A 510 15.52 5.33 20.81
N THR A 511 16.48 4.41 20.93
CA THR A 511 17.21 3.84 19.78
C THR A 511 16.25 3.14 18.82
N GLN A 512 15.30 2.35 19.34
CA GLN A 512 14.32 1.60 18.54
C GLN A 512 13.43 2.55 17.74
N PHE A 513 12.92 3.62 18.37
CA PHE A 513 12.14 4.64 17.68
C PHE A 513 12.94 5.24 16.52
N THR A 514 14.18 5.65 16.78
CA THR A 514 15.06 6.26 15.77
C THR A 514 15.36 5.30 14.63
N SER A 515 15.70 4.04 14.94
CA SER A 515 15.99 3.00 13.94
C SER A 515 14.78 2.67 13.06
N ILE A 516 13.57 2.63 13.62
CA ILE A 516 12.36 2.40 12.82
C ILE A 516 12.09 3.58 11.88
N ILE A 517 12.17 4.83 12.36
CA ILE A 517 11.93 6.01 11.52
C ILE A 517 12.96 6.09 10.38
N GLU A 518 14.26 5.94 10.69
CA GLU A 518 15.30 5.94 9.65
C GLU A 518 15.18 4.75 8.70
N GLY A 519 14.80 3.58 9.21
CA GLY A 519 14.49 2.40 8.40
C GLY A 519 13.38 2.69 7.39
N LEU A 520 12.24 3.22 7.84
CA LEU A 520 11.11 3.57 6.98
C LEU A 520 11.47 4.63 5.94
N LYS A 521 12.27 5.64 6.31
CA LYS A 521 12.80 6.65 5.36
C LYS A 521 13.62 6.00 4.25
N VAL A 522 14.60 5.20 4.62
CA VAL A 522 15.47 4.49 3.65
C VAL A 522 14.63 3.53 2.79
N TYR A 523 13.67 2.84 3.39
CA TYR A 523 12.79 1.89 2.72
C TYR A 523 11.95 2.56 1.63
N GLY A 524 11.30 3.69 1.94
CA GLY A 524 10.56 4.47 0.95
C GLY A 524 11.46 5.03 -0.15
N ASP A 525 12.65 5.52 0.19
CA ASP A 525 13.61 6.04 -0.79
C ASP A 525 14.10 4.96 -1.77
N LYS A 526 14.26 3.70 -1.31
CA LYS A 526 14.61 2.57 -2.19
C LYS A 526 13.52 2.25 -3.22
N HIS A 527 12.25 2.49 -2.89
CA HIS A 527 11.13 2.34 -3.82
C HIS A 527 11.08 3.47 -4.85
N ILE A 528 11.29 4.73 -4.42
CA ILE A 528 11.46 5.85 -5.36
C ILE A 528 12.65 5.58 -6.29
N ARG A 529 13.75 5.04 -5.75
CA ARG A 529 14.93 4.65 -6.55
C ARG A 529 14.58 3.61 -7.62
N ARG A 530 13.78 2.59 -7.27
CA ARG A 530 13.32 1.58 -8.23
C ARG A 530 12.58 2.22 -9.41
N VAL A 531 11.67 3.14 -9.12
CA VAL A 531 10.93 3.90 -10.13
C VAL A 531 11.85 4.78 -10.97
N LYS A 532 12.74 5.55 -10.32
CA LYS A 532 13.76 6.35 -11.02
C LYS A 532 14.60 5.51 -11.98
N PHE A 533 15.04 4.34 -11.54
CA PHE A 533 15.95 3.47 -12.29
C PHE A 533 15.31 2.92 -13.57
N HIS A 534 13.99 2.69 -13.56
CA HIS A 534 13.25 2.14 -14.70
C HIS A 534 12.42 3.18 -15.47
N GLY A 535 12.43 4.45 -15.03
CA GLY A 535 11.78 5.55 -15.74
C GLY A 535 12.35 5.73 -17.15
N ALA A 536 11.50 6.08 -18.10
CA ALA A 536 11.94 6.34 -19.46
C ALA A 536 12.77 7.65 -19.54
N ALA A 537 13.54 7.78 -20.61
CA ALA A 537 14.38 8.95 -20.85
C ALA A 537 13.54 10.24 -20.76
N GLY A 538 14.13 11.31 -20.21
CA GLY A 538 13.46 12.61 -20.10
C GLY A 538 12.39 12.69 -19.02
N ASN A 539 12.46 11.85 -17.97
CA ASN A 539 11.51 11.84 -16.85
C ASN A 539 10.10 11.36 -17.23
N HIS A 540 10.00 10.56 -18.29
CA HIS A 540 8.73 10.00 -18.76
C HIS A 540 8.37 8.73 -17.98
N PHE A 541 7.12 8.64 -17.50
CA PHE A 541 6.60 7.49 -16.77
C PHE A 541 5.38 6.90 -17.46
N ASN A 542 5.55 5.67 -17.96
CA ASN A 542 4.47 4.86 -18.50
C ASN A 542 3.53 4.34 -17.40
N GLU A 543 2.59 3.50 -17.78
CA GLU A 543 1.81 2.68 -16.84
C GLU A 543 2.69 1.62 -16.14
N GLN A 544 3.53 0.92 -16.91
CA GLN A 544 4.26 -0.26 -16.46
C GLN A 544 5.76 -0.19 -16.81
N PHE A 545 6.53 -1.09 -16.23
CA PHE A 545 7.88 -1.43 -16.69
C PHE A 545 8.08 -2.94 -16.64
N ASN A 546 8.73 -3.50 -17.66
CA ASN A 546 8.75 -4.94 -17.93
C ASN A 546 9.28 -5.76 -16.74
N ARG A 547 8.55 -6.83 -16.38
CA ARG A 547 8.89 -7.70 -15.24
C ARG A 547 10.23 -8.45 -15.32
N ASN A 548 10.87 -8.48 -16.49
CA ASN A 548 12.14 -9.15 -16.71
C ASN A 548 13.26 -8.16 -17.00
N THR A 549 13.02 -7.20 -17.91
CA THR A 549 14.06 -6.27 -18.38
C THR A 549 14.05 -4.92 -17.69
N GLY A 550 12.93 -4.53 -17.06
CA GLY A 550 12.75 -3.21 -16.48
C GLY A 550 12.48 -2.09 -17.49
N VAL A 551 12.37 -2.40 -18.79
CA VAL A 551 12.08 -1.41 -19.82
C VAL A 551 10.65 -0.89 -19.65
N ALA A 552 10.47 0.44 -19.69
CA ALA A 552 9.16 1.08 -19.64
C ALA A 552 8.23 0.58 -20.76
N GLN A 553 6.97 0.28 -20.43
CA GLN A 553 5.98 -0.25 -21.37
C GLN A 553 4.53 0.05 -20.96
N GLY A 554 3.57 -0.32 -21.80
CA GLY A 554 2.16 0.09 -21.65
C GLY A 554 1.93 1.49 -22.22
N VAL A 555 0.88 2.16 -21.77
CA VAL A 555 0.60 3.54 -22.22
C VAL A 555 1.65 4.53 -21.75
N ASN A 556 1.89 5.56 -22.56
CA ASN A 556 2.88 6.59 -22.28
C ASN A 556 2.31 7.66 -21.35
N ASP A 557 3.14 8.24 -20.49
CA ASP A 557 2.78 9.40 -19.66
C ASP A 557 1.46 9.21 -18.90
N LEU A 558 1.34 8.10 -18.17
CA LEU A 558 0.16 7.83 -17.38
C LEU A 558 0.05 8.91 -16.29
N THR A 559 -1.05 9.67 -16.32
CA THR A 559 -1.29 10.81 -15.43
C THR A 559 -1.23 10.40 -13.95
N TRP A 560 -1.75 9.21 -13.63
CA TRP A 560 -1.70 8.66 -12.27
C TRP A 560 -0.28 8.27 -11.84
N SER A 561 0.60 7.81 -12.73
CA SER A 561 2.02 7.58 -12.40
C SER A 561 2.70 8.86 -11.92
N TYR A 562 2.45 10.00 -12.59
CA TYR A 562 2.96 11.30 -12.14
C TYR A 562 2.33 11.76 -10.83
N ALA A 563 1.01 11.61 -10.69
CA ALA A 563 0.31 11.97 -9.46
C ALA A 563 0.87 11.20 -8.26
N ALA A 564 1.09 9.88 -8.40
CA ALA A 564 1.67 9.02 -7.38
C ALA A 564 3.11 9.43 -7.01
N LEU A 565 3.94 9.82 -7.99
CA LEU A 565 5.32 10.25 -7.72
C LEU A 565 5.35 11.58 -6.96
N ILE A 566 4.48 12.52 -7.34
CA ILE A 566 4.38 13.83 -6.70
C ILE A 566 3.82 13.68 -5.27
N SER A 567 2.76 12.89 -5.06
CA SER A 567 2.19 12.65 -3.73
C SER A 567 3.18 11.94 -2.81
N THR A 568 3.93 10.97 -3.34
CA THR A 568 5.03 10.31 -2.61
C THR A 568 6.11 11.30 -2.22
N ASN A 569 6.54 12.19 -3.12
CA ASN A 569 7.51 13.24 -2.81
C ASN A 569 6.99 14.21 -1.73
N ASN A 570 5.70 14.56 -1.76
CA ASN A 570 5.10 15.40 -0.73
C ASN A 570 5.12 14.70 0.65
N ALA A 571 4.75 13.41 0.72
CA ALA A 571 4.83 12.63 1.95
C ALA A 571 6.27 12.52 2.49
N ARG A 572 7.25 12.33 1.58
CA ARG A 572 8.68 12.34 1.92
C ARG A 572 9.14 13.68 2.47
N ALA A 573 8.73 14.78 1.83
CA ALA A 573 9.10 16.13 2.24
C ALA A 573 8.51 16.51 3.61
N GLU A 574 7.25 16.13 3.87
CA GLU A 574 6.61 16.31 5.17
C GLU A 574 7.38 15.57 6.28
N LEU A 575 7.69 14.29 6.06
CA LEU A 575 8.50 13.52 7.02
C LEU A 575 9.86 14.18 7.28
N LYS A 576 10.53 14.64 6.22
CA LYS A 576 11.83 15.32 6.34
C LYS A 576 11.71 16.58 7.19
N ALA A 577 10.68 17.40 6.99
CA ALA A 577 10.47 18.63 7.76
C ALA A 577 10.19 18.39 9.25
N LEU A 578 9.60 17.24 9.60
CA LEU A 578 9.27 16.88 11.00
C LEU A 578 10.40 16.16 11.74
N SER A 579 11.40 15.67 11.01
CA SER A 579 12.48 14.83 11.55
C SER A 579 13.88 15.40 11.34
N SER A 580 13.98 16.60 10.75
CA SER A 580 15.19 17.40 10.64
C SER A 580 15.56 18.09 11.93
#